data_AF-A0A0R2FBN3-F1
#
_entry.id   AF-A0A0R2FBN3-F1
#
_cell.length_a   1.000
_cell.length_b   1.000
_cell.length_c   1.000
_cell.angle_alpha   90.00
_cell.angle_beta   90.00
_cell.angle_gamma   90.00
#
_symmetry.space_group_name_H-M   'P 1'
#
loop_
_entity.id
_entity.type
_entity.pdbx_description
1 polymer ?
#
loop_
_entity_poly.entity_id
_entity_poly.type
_entity_poly.pdbx_seq_one_letter_code
_entity_poly.pdbx_strand_id
1 'polypeptide(L)'
;MGAAKPQGSYHADGHYVTVISKNYNTYSSFTWRKKQSTRALIDQTFLAKGRYDHSNGSHYYSLYTTAGKWYGYVNSRATTVAPGMQGLWHRTNKYVSLIKKGYPLWLSFFGSQNSSSSAHYQQTYHATGYYRAANGATYLSLYTSDGQWQGYINQVATKVVAGPQGNWLKTNFYATVTNSAYPLMKNFAGLHTDAKNLYQQTFHVTGEYKPTDGQTYYSLYNEKIQWVGYLDARAVKTVGSAQGAWLAHHETMIVAKVGYPFWPRLFSGNVKNTSAYIGQAVTINGMYHHLNGGTYYSVYQAGHWLGYVNAAALSANAVHVAPGFAMSAHRGDHAVAPENSLAAITAAKDAGYGIVEMDIRETKDHQYVLMHDDTIDRTTNGTGKVASLTLAQVEATTLNVSGYPALVGQTLRVPTFDQAIDAAAADGLFVNLDGSKENWADQAFTDHVVAKLKADNIYASSFFVLSNATLRKTFMTRYPDARITWLYSAQAGIRQTLAELRTYQHSLLTIADTQVTPAIIAEATKDGIPVHVYGVNNVDRASELKAEGVTYIESDSVTPSQLSIQ
;
A
#
# COMPACT_ATOMS: atom_id res chain seq x y z
N MET A 1 52.19 59.07 59.23
CA MET A 1 51.01 59.02 58.33
C MET A 1 51.45 58.32 57.05
N GLY A 2 51.02 57.08 56.82
CA GLY A 2 51.40 56.33 55.61
C GLY A 2 50.75 56.94 54.37
N ALA A 3 51.51 57.12 53.29
CA ALA A 3 51.02 57.65 52.03
C ALA A 3 49.77 56.88 51.58
N ALA A 4 48.67 57.61 51.33
CA ALA A 4 47.44 57.03 50.81
C ALA A 4 47.75 56.31 49.50
N LYS A 5 47.54 54.99 49.48
CA LYS A 5 47.81 54.18 48.28
C LYS A 5 46.88 54.65 47.16
N PRO A 6 47.35 54.78 45.90
CA PRO A 6 46.59 55.41 44.81
C PRO A 6 45.21 54.78 44.54
N GLN A 7 45.04 53.51 44.87
CA GLN A 7 43.77 52.79 44.79
C GLN A 7 42.66 53.28 45.73
N GLY A 8 42.98 54.08 46.75
CA GLY A 8 42.04 54.53 47.77
C GLY A 8 41.54 53.42 48.71
N SER A 9 40.44 53.70 49.43
CA SER A 9 39.88 52.82 50.46
C SER A 9 39.25 51.56 49.86
N TYR A 10 39.54 50.41 50.46
CA TYR A 10 38.88 49.15 50.13
C TYR A 10 37.58 49.00 50.91
N HIS A 11 36.52 48.64 50.21
CA HIS A 11 35.24 48.26 50.77
C HIS A 11 34.96 46.82 50.40
N ALA A 12 34.70 45.98 51.40
CA ALA A 12 34.23 44.62 51.15
C ALA A 12 32.93 44.68 50.33
N ASP A 13 32.85 43.83 49.32
CA ASP A 13 31.69 43.72 48.44
C ASP A 13 31.38 42.22 48.25
N GLY A 14 30.12 41.92 47.97
CA GLY A 14 29.62 40.57 47.75
C GLY A 14 28.56 40.49 46.66
N HIS A 15 28.26 41.60 45.98
CA HIS A 15 27.26 41.61 44.93
C HIS A 15 27.80 40.98 43.64
N TYR A 16 26.86 40.49 42.83
CA TYR A 16 27.16 40.11 41.46
C TYR A 16 27.02 41.33 40.55
N VAL A 17 27.96 41.51 39.64
CA VAL A 17 27.96 42.61 38.66
C VAL A 17 28.11 42.07 37.25
N THR A 18 27.30 42.58 36.32
CA THR A 18 27.36 42.25 34.90
C THR A 18 28.04 43.40 34.14
N VAL A 19 28.98 43.07 33.27
CA VAL A 19 29.65 44.06 32.42
C VAL A 19 28.71 44.48 31.28
N ILE A 20 28.39 45.77 31.19
CA ILE A 20 27.44 46.34 30.22
C ILE A 20 28.05 47.32 29.22
N SER A 21 29.34 47.67 29.38
CA SER A 21 30.01 48.59 28.46
C SER A 21 31.30 48.00 27.87
N LYS A 22 31.46 48.18 26.56
CA LYS A 22 32.62 47.68 25.77
C LYS A 22 33.81 48.65 25.76
N ASN A 23 33.63 49.86 26.29
CA ASN A 23 34.58 50.97 26.16
C ASN A 23 35.55 51.11 27.36
N TYR A 24 35.70 50.04 28.14
CA TYR A 24 36.54 50.02 29.33
C TYR A 24 37.57 48.89 29.23
N ASN A 25 38.47 48.86 30.20
CA ASN A 25 39.42 47.78 30.40
C ASN A 25 39.33 47.28 31.83
N THR A 26 39.74 46.03 32.02
CA THR A 26 40.13 45.52 33.34
C THR A 26 41.62 45.72 33.54
N TYR A 27 42.04 45.95 34.77
CA TYR A 27 43.43 46.23 35.13
C TYR A 27 43.96 45.21 36.15
N SER A 28 45.23 44.85 36.04
CA SER A 28 45.91 43.96 36.99
C SER A 28 46.48 44.70 38.20
N SER A 29 46.45 46.04 38.18
CA SER A 29 46.92 46.91 39.25
C SER A 29 46.40 48.33 39.03
N PHE A 30 46.47 49.16 40.06
CA PHE A 30 46.12 50.58 39.98
C PHE A 30 47.23 51.46 39.39
N THR A 31 48.32 50.86 38.90
CA THR A 31 49.28 51.51 37.98
C THR A 31 48.84 51.36 36.51
N TRP A 32 47.56 51.03 36.29
CA TRP A 32 46.90 50.94 34.99
C TRP A 32 47.49 49.91 34.01
N ARG A 33 48.16 48.87 34.53
CA ARG A 33 48.54 47.71 33.73
C ARG A 33 47.29 46.98 33.24
N LYS A 34 46.94 47.20 31.96
CA LYS A 34 45.78 46.59 31.31
C LYS A 34 45.87 45.06 31.32
N LYS A 35 44.77 44.40 31.67
CA LYS A 35 44.62 42.94 31.64
C LYS A 35 43.85 42.49 30.39
N GLN A 36 42.69 43.08 30.14
CA GLN A 36 41.87 42.82 28.93
C GLN A 36 40.80 43.90 28.73
N SER A 37 40.28 44.03 27.51
CA SER A 37 39.15 44.92 27.20
C SER A 37 37.83 44.33 27.74
N THR A 38 36.93 45.20 28.23
CA THR A 38 35.57 44.77 28.62
C THR A 38 34.73 44.32 27.44
N ARG A 39 35.13 44.60 26.19
CA ARG A 39 34.49 44.02 24.99
C ARG A 39 34.46 42.49 25.02
N ALA A 40 35.51 41.85 25.54
CA ALA A 40 35.59 40.40 25.69
C ALA A 40 34.74 39.87 26.85
N LEU A 41 34.31 40.75 27.75
CA LEU A 41 33.56 40.42 28.97
C LEU A 41 32.12 40.90 28.92
N ILE A 42 31.66 41.48 27.81
CA ILE A 42 30.31 42.01 27.72
C ILE A 42 29.28 40.93 28.06
N ASP A 43 28.26 41.34 28.81
CA ASP A 43 27.17 40.50 29.34
C ASP A 43 27.61 39.47 30.39
N GLN A 44 28.91 39.28 30.62
CA GLN A 44 29.43 38.35 31.62
C GLN A 44 29.25 38.90 33.02
N THR A 45 28.74 38.05 33.91
CA THR A 45 28.57 38.35 35.33
C THR A 45 29.78 37.87 36.12
N PHE A 46 30.10 38.60 37.19
CA PHE A 46 31.21 38.32 38.11
C PHE A 46 30.77 38.60 39.55
N LEU A 47 31.42 37.95 40.51
CA LEU A 47 31.39 38.36 41.91
C LEU A 47 32.34 39.54 42.10
N ALA A 48 31.82 40.68 42.54
CA ALA A 48 32.65 41.79 43.00
C ALA A 48 33.02 41.52 44.47
N LYS A 49 34.27 41.09 44.73
CA LYS A 49 34.75 40.84 46.12
C LYS A 49 35.11 42.12 46.86
N GLY A 50 35.21 43.24 46.15
CA GLY A 50 35.47 44.51 46.77
C GLY A 50 35.42 45.66 45.79
N ARG A 51 35.13 46.82 46.36
CA ARG A 51 35.03 48.12 45.70
C ARG A 51 36.16 49.02 46.22
N TYR A 52 36.81 49.74 45.33
CA TYR A 52 37.87 50.68 45.63
C TYR A 52 37.45 52.09 45.24
N ASP A 53 37.49 53.01 46.18
CA ASP A 53 37.17 54.42 45.98
C ASP A 53 38.46 55.16 45.57
N HIS A 54 38.77 55.10 44.27
CA HIS A 54 40.04 55.60 43.75
C HIS A 54 40.13 57.12 43.87
N SER A 55 41.35 57.63 44.05
CA SER A 55 41.64 59.07 44.11
C SER A 55 41.24 59.88 42.87
N ASN A 56 40.83 59.22 41.77
CA ASN A 56 40.37 59.86 40.54
C ASN A 56 38.86 60.09 40.51
N GLY A 57 38.17 59.85 41.63
CA GLY A 57 36.72 60.00 41.77
C GLY A 57 35.88 58.87 41.17
N SER A 58 36.50 57.81 40.63
CA SER A 58 35.79 56.62 40.13
C SER A 58 35.87 55.46 41.10
N HIS A 59 34.82 54.63 41.12
CA HIS A 59 34.83 53.37 41.86
C HIS A 59 35.27 52.21 40.97
N TYR A 60 36.09 51.32 41.51
CA TYR A 60 36.55 50.13 40.79
C TYR A 60 36.18 48.85 41.53
N TYR A 61 35.58 47.89 40.83
CA TYR A 61 35.28 46.55 41.36
C TYR A 61 36.40 45.58 41.04
N SER A 62 36.77 44.74 42.01
CA SER A 62 37.64 43.59 41.77
C SER A 62 36.81 42.36 41.39
N LEU A 63 36.87 41.98 40.11
CA LEU A 63 36.01 40.95 39.54
C LEU A 63 36.57 39.54 39.71
N TYR A 64 35.73 38.61 40.15
CA TYR A 64 36.05 37.18 40.27
C TYR A 64 34.96 36.30 39.66
N THR A 65 35.32 35.13 39.14
CA THR A 65 34.34 34.05 38.96
C THR A 65 34.02 33.43 40.32
N THR A 66 32.94 32.65 40.40
CA THR A 66 32.61 31.91 41.65
C THR A 66 33.64 30.85 42.00
N ALA A 67 34.40 30.34 41.02
CA ALA A 67 35.57 29.49 41.25
C ALA A 67 36.81 30.25 41.76
N GLY A 68 36.71 31.56 42.00
CA GLY A 68 37.80 32.37 42.52
C GLY A 68 38.80 32.87 41.48
N LYS A 69 38.57 32.64 40.17
CA LYS A 69 39.45 33.17 39.12
C LYS A 69 39.29 34.68 39.03
N TRP A 70 40.40 35.40 39.14
CA TRP A 70 40.41 36.86 39.14
C TRP A 70 40.52 37.49 37.74
N TYR A 71 39.64 38.45 37.45
CA TYR A 71 39.50 39.11 36.15
C TYR A 71 39.99 40.56 36.11
N GLY A 72 40.52 41.08 37.22
CA GLY A 72 41.06 42.43 37.30
C GLY A 72 40.10 43.44 37.94
N TYR A 73 40.59 44.67 38.09
CA TYR A 73 39.81 45.82 38.52
C TYR A 73 39.11 46.44 37.31
N VAL A 74 37.79 46.68 37.41
CA VAL A 74 37.00 47.34 36.37
C VAL A 74 36.36 48.60 36.92
N ASN A 75 36.23 49.66 36.12
CA ASN A 75 35.45 50.84 36.51
C ASN A 75 33.98 50.43 36.69
N SER A 76 33.38 50.78 37.82
CA SER A 76 31.98 50.49 38.16
C SER A 76 30.97 50.96 37.11
N ARG A 77 31.26 52.07 36.39
CA ARG A 77 30.44 52.56 35.27
C ARG A 77 30.40 51.63 34.06
N ALA A 78 31.30 50.64 34.00
CA ALA A 78 31.28 49.60 32.98
C ALA A 78 30.35 48.43 33.33
N THR A 79 29.79 48.44 34.54
CA THR A 79 29.03 47.33 35.12
C THR A 79 27.68 47.79 35.66
N THR A 80 26.77 46.84 35.89
CA THR A 80 25.57 47.05 36.69
C THR A 80 25.39 45.89 37.67
N VAL A 81 24.70 46.12 38.78
CA VAL A 81 24.41 45.09 39.77
C VAL A 81 23.43 44.08 39.17
N ALA A 82 23.78 42.81 39.23
CA ALA A 82 22.94 41.71 38.79
C ALA A 82 22.07 41.19 39.95
N PRO A 83 20.86 40.67 39.66
CA PRO A 83 19.98 40.10 40.69
C PRO A 83 20.57 38.89 41.45
N GLY A 84 21.57 38.24 40.88
CA GLY A 84 22.21 37.06 41.46
C GLY A 84 23.33 36.52 40.57
N MET A 85 23.84 35.34 40.92
CA MET A 85 24.97 34.71 40.22
C MET A 85 24.70 34.42 38.74
N GLN A 86 23.43 34.28 38.36
CA GLN A 86 22.99 34.07 36.99
C GLN A 86 23.29 35.27 36.09
N GLY A 87 23.29 36.49 36.64
CA GLY A 87 23.44 37.70 35.83
C GLY A 87 22.15 38.28 35.31
N LEU A 88 22.27 39.12 34.30
CA LEU A 88 21.14 39.71 33.58
C LEU A 88 20.56 38.76 32.54
N TRP A 89 19.27 38.93 32.27
CA TRP A 89 18.58 38.24 31.18
C TRP A 89 18.94 38.86 29.83
N HIS A 90 19.33 38.02 28.87
CA HIS A 90 19.54 38.42 27.49
C HIS A 90 18.59 37.67 26.57
N ARG A 91 17.87 38.40 25.71
CA ARG A 91 16.96 37.79 24.74
C ARG A 91 17.74 37.11 23.62
N THR A 92 17.23 35.98 23.16
CA THR A 92 17.66 35.32 21.92
C THR A 92 16.44 34.68 21.25
N ASN A 93 16.53 34.36 19.97
CA ASN A 93 15.47 33.66 19.25
C ASN A 93 16.11 32.57 18.39
N LYS A 94 16.62 31.52 19.05
CA LYS A 94 17.39 30.45 18.38
C LYS A 94 16.79 29.10 18.70
N TYR A 95 16.91 28.16 17.78
CA TYR A 95 16.67 26.75 18.07
C TYR A 95 17.98 26.07 18.41
N VAL A 96 17.96 25.19 19.41
CA VAL A 96 19.14 24.45 19.85
C VAL A 96 18.81 22.98 20.09
N SER A 97 19.67 22.08 19.65
CA SER A 97 19.58 20.65 19.98
C SER A 97 20.57 20.27 21.07
N LEU A 98 20.18 19.35 21.96
CA LEU A 98 21.05 18.86 23.04
C LEU A 98 22.00 17.78 22.53
N ILE A 99 23.26 18.12 22.30
CA ILE A 99 24.24 17.23 21.64
C ILE A 99 25.21 16.56 22.62
N LYS A 100 25.12 16.83 23.92
CA LYS A 100 25.93 16.16 24.96
C LYS A 100 25.06 15.63 26.08
N LYS A 101 25.38 14.44 26.58
CA LYS A 101 24.73 13.83 27.75
C LYS A 101 25.38 14.32 29.06
N GLY A 102 24.67 14.13 30.18
CA GLY A 102 25.19 14.40 31.53
C GLY A 102 25.10 15.85 32.01
N TYR A 103 24.39 16.73 31.29
CA TYR A 103 24.19 18.12 31.71
C TYR A 103 22.81 18.29 32.35
N PRO A 104 22.73 18.86 33.56
CA PRO A 104 21.45 19.12 34.20
C PRO A 104 20.65 20.21 33.47
N LEU A 105 19.34 20.02 33.47
CA LEU A 105 18.35 21.01 33.03
C LEU A 105 17.67 21.57 34.28
N TRP A 106 18.00 22.80 34.64
CA TRP A 106 17.66 23.35 35.96
C TRP A 106 16.33 24.11 36.00
N LEU A 107 15.54 23.93 37.06
CA LEU A 107 14.33 24.73 37.37
C LEU A 107 14.66 26.09 38.00
N SER A 108 15.89 26.27 38.45
CA SER A 108 16.45 27.52 38.95
C SER A 108 17.95 27.44 38.88
N PHE A 109 18.66 28.56 38.83
CA PHE A 109 20.12 28.54 38.75
C PHE A 109 20.74 27.80 39.94
N PHE A 110 21.25 26.59 39.69
CA PHE A 110 21.87 25.68 40.67
C PHE A 110 20.98 25.25 41.85
N GLY A 111 19.64 25.33 41.68
CA GLY A 111 18.67 24.85 42.66
C GLY A 111 18.17 23.44 42.31
N SER A 112 16.86 23.29 42.17
CA SER A 112 16.26 22.00 41.79
C SER A 112 16.46 21.69 40.29
N GLN A 113 16.69 20.42 39.96
CA GLN A 113 16.80 19.93 38.58
C GLN A 113 15.42 19.50 38.08
N ASN A 114 15.08 19.87 36.85
CA ASN A 114 13.90 19.35 36.16
C ASN A 114 14.20 17.94 35.60
N SER A 115 15.28 17.86 34.83
CA SER A 115 15.70 16.67 34.08
C SER A 115 17.19 16.79 33.73
N SER A 116 17.66 16.02 32.76
CA SER A 116 19.01 16.10 32.22
C SER A 116 19.04 15.99 30.70
N SER A 117 20.10 16.51 30.09
CA SER A 117 20.38 16.37 28.66
C SER A 117 20.57 14.91 28.22
N SER A 118 20.74 13.97 29.15
CA SER A 118 20.75 12.54 28.86
C SER A 118 19.36 12.03 28.47
N ALA A 119 18.32 12.45 29.19
CA ALA A 119 16.93 12.08 28.91
C ALA A 119 16.42 12.74 27.62
N HIS A 120 16.97 13.91 27.29
CA HIS A 120 16.58 14.71 26.12
C HIS A 120 17.68 14.74 25.06
N TYR A 121 18.47 13.67 24.93
CA TYR A 121 19.60 13.65 23.99
C TYR A 121 19.12 13.79 22.55
N GLN A 122 19.73 14.73 21.83
CA GLN A 122 19.42 15.22 20.48
C GLN A 122 18.07 15.93 20.32
N GLN A 123 17.28 16.06 21.38
CA GLN A 123 16.04 16.82 21.40
C GLN A 123 16.31 18.30 21.11
N THR A 124 15.45 18.90 20.30
CA THR A 124 15.52 20.33 19.93
C THR A 124 14.56 21.15 20.79
N TYR A 125 15.00 22.35 21.15
CA TYR A 125 14.25 23.33 21.94
C TYR A 125 14.38 24.73 21.36
N HIS A 126 13.41 25.58 21.66
CA HIS A 126 13.48 27.01 21.43
C HIS A 126 14.18 27.70 22.60
N ALA A 127 15.28 28.39 22.33
CA ALA A 127 15.99 29.22 23.30
C ALA A 127 15.55 30.68 23.14
N THR A 128 14.79 31.19 24.13
CA THR A 128 14.24 32.56 24.16
C THR A 128 15.13 33.56 24.87
N GLY A 129 16.10 33.07 25.64
CA GLY A 129 17.14 33.88 26.21
C GLY A 129 18.21 33.08 26.92
N TYR A 130 19.17 33.82 27.47
CA TYR A 130 20.34 33.25 28.12
C TYR A 130 20.87 34.14 29.22
N TYR A 131 21.72 33.54 30.06
CA TYR A 131 22.41 34.17 31.17
C TYR A 131 23.90 33.82 31.09
N ARG A 132 24.79 34.80 31.24
CA ARG A 132 26.23 34.56 31.38
C ARG A 132 26.61 34.66 32.85
N ALA A 133 26.57 33.51 33.51
CA ALA A 133 26.61 33.40 34.97
C ALA A 133 28.04 33.59 35.52
N ALA A 134 28.14 33.97 36.79
CA ALA A 134 29.40 34.23 37.49
C ALA A 134 30.33 33.02 37.63
N ASN A 135 29.87 31.81 37.35
CA ASN A 135 30.72 30.63 37.23
C ASN A 135 31.49 30.55 35.89
N GLY A 136 31.25 31.50 34.98
CA GLY A 136 31.89 31.57 33.66
C GLY A 136 31.18 30.77 32.57
N ALA A 137 30.05 30.13 32.87
CA ALA A 137 29.24 29.41 31.88
C ALA A 137 28.05 30.24 31.39
N THR A 138 27.64 29.96 30.16
CA THR A 138 26.40 30.50 29.60
C THR A 138 25.29 29.47 29.73
N TYR A 139 24.13 29.89 30.23
CA TYR A 139 22.95 29.05 30.37
C TYR A 139 21.84 29.54 29.45
N LEU A 140 21.27 28.67 28.63
CA LEU A 140 20.13 28.94 27.77
C LEU A 140 18.84 28.56 28.49
N SER A 141 17.77 29.36 28.32
CA SER A 141 16.42 29.02 28.78
C SER A 141 15.65 28.34 27.66
N LEU A 142 15.26 27.08 27.87
CA LEU A 142 14.67 26.22 26.84
C LEU A 142 13.15 26.13 26.95
N TYR A 143 12.47 26.08 25.81
CA TYR A 143 11.03 25.96 25.66
C TYR A 143 10.67 24.96 24.57
N THR A 144 9.55 24.25 24.73
CA THR A 144 8.91 23.40 23.71
C THR A 144 8.07 24.26 22.73
N SER A 145 7.56 23.65 21.66
CA SER A 145 6.78 24.33 20.62
C SER A 145 5.48 24.97 21.14
N ASP A 146 4.88 24.41 22.18
CA ASP A 146 3.69 24.92 22.87
C ASP A 146 4.01 26.02 23.91
N GLY A 147 5.28 26.42 24.02
CA GLY A 147 5.73 27.46 24.93
C GLY A 147 5.94 26.99 26.38
N GLN A 148 5.88 25.69 26.66
CA GLN A 148 6.20 25.18 27.99
C GLN A 148 7.69 25.30 28.29
N TRP A 149 8.01 25.89 29.43
CA TRP A 149 9.38 26.08 29.87
C TRP A 149 9.98 24.77 30.39
N GLN A 150 11.19 24.43 29.93
CA GLN A 150 11.84 23.16 30.24
C GLN A 150 13.02 23.30 31.21
N GLY A 151 13.59 24.49 31.35
CA GLY A 151 14.69 24.74 32.27
C GLY A 151 15.88 25.48 31.66
N TYR A 152 16.89 25.69 32.49
CA TYR A 152 18.17 26.26 32.09
C TYR A 152 19.20 25.17 31.81
N ILE A 153 19.86 25.22 30.66
CA ILE A 153 20.94 24.29 30.29
C ILE A 153 22.24 25.02 30.00
N ASN A 154 23.38 24.40 30.32
CA ASN A 154 24.67 24.92 29.91
C ASN A 154 24.80 24.87 28.37
N GLN A 155 25.08 26.02 27.75
CA GLN A 155 25.18 26.18 26.30
C GLN A 155 26.18 25.19 25.66
N VAL A 156 27.24 24.76 26.37
CA VAL A 156 28.22 23.82 25.81
C VAL A 156 27.65 22.43 25.52
N ALA A 157 26.48 22.10 26.08
CA ALA A 157 25.73 20.88 25.81
C ALA A 157 24.83 20.98 24.57
N THR A 158 24.77 22.16 23.96
CA THR A 158 23.82 22.48 22.90
C THR A 158 24.53 22.82 21.58
N LYS A 159 23.80 22.68 20.48
CA LYS A 159 24.20 23.16 19.14
C LYS A 159 23.06 23.97 18.55
N VAL A 160 23.36 25.17 18.05
CA VAL A 160 22.38 25.99 17.32
C VAL A 160 22.02 25.28 16.01
N VAL A 161 20.72 25.23 15.71
CA VAL A 161 20.15 24.61 14.51
C VAL A 161 19.30 25.61 13.73
N ALA A 162 19.04 25.30 12.46
CA ALA A 162 18.39 26.23 11.53
C ALA A 162 16.91 26.49 11.85
N GLY A 163 16.22 25.53 12.47
CA GLY A 163 14.77 25.61 12.68
C GLY A 163 14.24 24.64 13.74
N PRO A 164 12.92 24.66 14.00
CA PRO A 164 12.28 23.88 15.04
C PRO A 164 12.39 22.36 14.83
N GLN A 165 12.65 21.92 13.59
CA GLN A 165 12.80 20.50 13.25
C GLN A 165 14.04 19.84 13.87
N GLY A 166 15.07 20.62 14.19
CA GLY A 166 16.33 20.09 14.71
C GLY A 166 17.34 19.66 13.65
N ASN A 167 18.30 18.83 14.08
CA ASN A 167 19.31 18.25 13.20
C ASN A 167 18.78 16.96 12.54
N TRP A 168 19.22 16.71 11.30
CA TRP A 168 19.14 15.37 10.72
C TRP A 168 20.07 14.42 11.45
N LEU A 169 19.50 13.33 12.00
CA LEU A 169 20.24 12.28 12.68
C LEU A 169 20.24 11.06 11.78
N LYS A 170 21.41 10.68 11.26
CA LYS A 170 21.52 9.56 10.32
C LYS A 170 21.20 8.23 11.02
N THR A 171 20.32 7.44 10.40
CA THR A 171 19.94 6.09 10.85
C THR A 171 19.99 5.12 9.67
N ASN A 172 19.86 3.82 9.94
CA ASN A 172 19.77 2.80 8.90
C ASN A 172 19.03 1.56 9.42
N PHE A 173 17.72 1.58 9.33
CA PHE A 173 16.85 0.45 9.71
C PHE A 173 15.55 0.51 8.89
N TYR A 174 14.63 -0.42 9.12
CA TYR A 174 13.35 -0.47 8.42
C TYR A 174 12.20 -0.28 9.42
N ALA A 175 11.08 0.25 8.96
CA ALA A 175 9.91 0.46 9.80
C ALA A 175 8.63 0.09 9.06
N THR A 176 7.76 -0.67 9.72
CA THR A 176 6.42 -1.00 9.21
C THR A 176 5.39 -0.09 9.86
N VAL A 177 4.52 0.54 9.07
CA VAL A 177 3.47 1.42 9.60
C VAL A 177 2.39 0.58 10.28
N THR A 178 2.16 0.81 11.57
CA THR A 178 1.20 0.05 12.38
C THR A 178 0.04 0.89 12.88
N ASN A 179 0.07 2.22 12.68
CA ASN A 179 -1.04 3.10 13.02
C ASN A 179 -1.15 4.24 11.99
N SER A 180 -2.20 4.18 11.16
CA SER A 180 -2.47 5.16 10.10
C SER A 180 -3.16 6.44 10.58
N ALA A 181 -3.51 6.55 11.87
CA ALA A 181 -4.09 7.77 12.42
C ALA A 181 -3.09 8.93 12.49
N TYR A 182 -1.79 8.65 12.41
CA TYR A 182 -0.75 9.66 12.37
C TYR A 182 -0.57 10.20 10.94
N PRO A 183 -0.54 11.53 10.75
CA PRO A 183 -0.38 12.12 9.43
C PRO A 183 1.04 11.91 8.88
N LEU A 184 1.14 11.72 7.57
CA LEU A 184 2.41 11.72 6.85
C LEU A 184 2.83 13.16 6.56
N MET A 185 3.86 13.64 7.25
CA MET A 185 4.34 15.01 7.09
C MET A 185 5.23 15.14 5.86
N LYS A 186 4.99 16.16 5.04
CA LYS A 186 5.85 16.53 3.90
C LYS A 186 6.87 17.60 4.28
N ASN A 187 6.61 18.35 5.33
CA ASN A 187 7.58 19.23 5.96
C ASN A 187 7.19 19.44 7.44
N PHE A 188 8.07 20.09 8.20
CA PHE A 188 7.80 20.49 9.59
C PHE A 188 7.05 21.83 9.71
N ALA A 189 6.56 22.40 8.59
CA ALA A 189 5.80 23.64 8.55
C ALA A 189 4.27 23.41 8.47
N GLY A 190 3.83 22.17 8.71
CA GLY A 190 2.41 21.81 8.76
C GLY A 190 1.83 21.23 7.46
N LEU A 191 2.61 21.07 6.38
CA LEU A 191 2.14 20.35 5.20
C LEU A 191 2.15 18.84 5.46
N HIS A 192 1.00 18.20 5.36
CA HIS A 192 0.84 16.77 5.60
C HIS A 192 -0.24 16.15 4.70
N THR A 193 -0.20 14.83 4.58
CA THR A 193 -1.22 13.99 3.92
C THR A 193 -1.64 12.86 4.85
N ASP A 194 -2.72 12.16 4.50
CA ASP A 194 -3.11 10.92 5.18
C ASP A 194 -2.05 9.81 4.97
N ALA A 195 -1.89 8.92 5.96
CA ALA A 195 -1.00 7.77 5.94
C ALA A 195 -1.73 6.42 5.77
N LYS A 196 -3.05 6.40 5.53
CA LYS A 196 -3.87 5.19 5.33
C LYS A 196 -3.30 4.26 4.28
N ASN A 197 -2.86 4.79 3.15
CA ASN A 197 -2.28 3.99 2.07
C ASN A 197 -0.90 3.41 2.41
N LEU A 198 -0.29 3.85 3.52
CA LEU A 198 0.97 3.31 4.03
C LEU A 198 0.76 2.26 5.10
N TYR A 199 -0.47 2.08 5.59
CA TYR A 199 -0.78 1.14 6.66
C TYR A 199 -0.26 -0.26 6.32
N GLN A 200 0.44 -0.88 7.28
CA GLN A 200 1.12 -2.17 7.18
C GLN A 200 2.27 -2.25 6.17
N GLN A 201 2.58 -1.19 5.43
CA GLN A 201 3.73 -1.18 4.51
C GLN A 201 5.04 -0.90 5.23
N THR A 202 6.12 -1.42 4.66
CA THR A 202 7.49 -1.32 5.21
C THR A 202 8.32 -0.33 4.41
N PHE A 203 9.04 0.55 5.11
CA PHE A 203 9.88 1.59 4.53
C PHE A 203 11.30 1.53 5.09
N HIS A 204 12.25 2.05 4.33
CA HIS A 204 13.61 2.28 4.79
C HIS A 204 13.69 3.61 5.53
N VAL A 205 14.36 3.63 6.69
CA VAL A 205 14.54 4.82 7.53
C VAL A 205 16.00 5.24 7.53
N THR A 206 16.30 6.34 6.86
CA THR A 206 17.67 6.85 6.68
C THR A 206 18.03 7.99 7.63
N GLY A 207 17.03 8.55 8.31
CA GLY A 207 17.27 9.48 9.39
C GLY A 207 16.05 9.76 10.25
N GLU A 208 16.31 10.38 11.38
CA GLU A 208 15.31 10.83 12.34
C GLU A 208 15.50 12.32 12.70
N TYR A 209 14.40 12.94 13.11
CA TYR A 209 14.35 14.29 13.67
C TYR A 209 13.70 14.25 15.06
N LYS A 210 14.16 15.14 15.94
CA LYS A 210 13.61 15.36 17.29
C LYS A 210 13.27 16.84 17.46
N PRO A 211 12.14 17.28 16.86
CA PRO A 211 11.74 18.68 16.79
C PRO A 211 11.19 19.19 18.13
N THR A 212 10.93 20.49 18.24
CA THR A 212 10.51 21.17 19.49
C THR A 212 9.20 20.68 20.13
N ASP A 213 8.43 19.82 19.47
CA ASP A 213 7.22 19.18 20.03
C ASP A 213 7.51 17.98 20.95
N GLY A 214 8.77 17.57 21.07
CA GLY A 214 9.20 16.48 21.94
C GLY A 214 9.02 15.07 21.38
N GLN A 215 8.54 14.93 20.14
CA GLN A 215 8.39 13.63 19.47
C GLN A 215 9.63 13.26 18.65
N THR A 216 9.63 12.04 18.12
CA THR A 216 10.62 11.58 17.14
C THR A 216 9.92 11.30 15.82
N TYR A 217 10.49 11.79 14.73
CA TYR A 217 9.96 11.59 13.38
C TYR A 217 11.00 10.88 12.51
N TYR A 218 10.58 9.84 11.81
CA TYR A 218 11.41 9.08 10.89
C TYR A 218 11.21 9.54 9.46
N SER A 219 12.31 9.69 8.72
CA SER A 219 12.30 9.98 7.29
C SER A 219 12.21 8.67 6.50
N LEU A 220 11.06 8.45 5.87
CA LEU A 220 10.72 7.20 5.19
C LEU A 220 11.11 7.23 3.71
N TYR A 221 11.65 6.12 3.22
CA TYR A 221 12.06 5.93 1.82
C TYR A 221 11.53 4.59 1.29
N ASN A 222 11.14 4.57 0.01
CA ASN A 222 10.70 3.35 -0.67
C ASN A 222 11.89 2.50 -1.16
N GLU A 223 11.62 1.38 -1.85
CA GLU A 223 12.67 0.49 -2.40
C GLU A 223 13.66 1.20 -3.33
N LYS A 224 13.24 2.27 -4.02
CA LYS A 224 14.04 3.05 -4.96
C LYS A 224 14.83 4.16 -4.26
N ILE A 225 14.84 4.19 -2.94
CA ILE A 225 15.43 5.24 -2.10
C ILE A 225 14.83 6.62 -2.45
N GLN A 226 13.56 6.64 -2.85
CA GLN A 226 12.82 7.88 -3.03
C GLN A 226 12.15 8.24 -1.71
N TRP A 227 12.29 9.50 -1.32
CA TRP A 227 11.72 10.02 -0.09
C TRP A 227 10.20 10.04 -0.16
N VAL A 228 9.55 9.49 0.87
CA VAL A 228 8.08 9.38 0.98
C VAL A 228 7.51 10.47 1.88
N GLY A 229 8.16 10.74 3.00
CA GLY A 229 7.66 11.67 4.02
C GLY A 229 8.31 11.45 5.38
N TYR A 230 7.90 12.26 6.35
CA TYR A 230 8.20 12.05 7.76
C TYR A 230 6.99 11.46 8.48
N LEU A 231 7.23 10.48 9.34
CA LEU A 231 6.17 9.87 10.13
C LEU A 231 6.59 9.78 11.59
N ASP A 232 5.64 10.02 12.50
CA ASP A 232 5.87 9.91 13.94
C ASP A 232 6.32 8.49 14.30
N ALA A 233 7.35 8.35 15.13
CA ALA A 233 7.90 7.06 15.53
C ALA A 233 6.87 6.15 16.21
N ARG A 234 5.83 6.71 16.84
CA ARG A 234 4.73 5.96 17.46
C ARG A 234 3.80 5.30 16.43
N ALA A 235 3.82 5.76 15.18
CA ALA A 235 3.00 5.23 14.10
C ALA A 235 3.56 3.94 13.50
N VAL A 236 4.80 3.56 13.85
CA VAL A 236 5.53 2.47 13.20
C VAL A 236 6.10 1.48 14.21
N LYS A 237 6.35 0.27 13.72
CA LYS A 237 7.19 -0.73 14.38
C LYS A 237 8.53 -0.82 13.66
N THR A 238 9.61 -0.53 14.38
CA THR A 238 10.98 -0.68 13.86
C THR A 238 11.33 -2.16 13.70
N VAL A 239 11.95 -2.51 12.59
CA VAL A 239 12.34 -3.87 12.22
C VAL A 239 13.74 -3.91 11.59
N GLY A 240 14.41 -5.05 11.74
CA GLY A 240 15.82 -5.21 11.36
C GLY A 240 16.07 -5.47 9.87
N SER A 241 15.04 -5.69 9.05
CA SER A 241 15.19 -6.05 7.64
C SER A 241 14.06 -5.53 6.77
N ALA A 242 14.29 -5.53 5.46
CA ALA A 242 13.33 -5.12 4.43
C ALA A 242 12.05 -5.98 4.38
N GLN A 243 12.07 -7.13 5.06
CA GLN A 243 10.92 -8.03 5.24
C GLN A 243 9.73 -7.38 5.94
N GLY A 244 9.97 -6.41 6.82
CA GLY A 244 8.88 -5.81 7.58
C GLY A 244 8.51 -6.58 8.84
N ALA A 245 7.48 -6.08 9.53
CA ALA A 245 6.89 -6.73 10.68
C ALA A 245 6.02 -7.92 10.25
N TRP A 246 6.02 -8.98 11.05
CA TRP A 246 5.08 -10.08 10.90
C TRP A 246 3.65 -9.63 11.23
N LEU A 247 2.71 -10.00 10.36
CA LEU A 247 1.28 -9.75 10.54
C LEU A 247 0.56 -11.10 10.53
N ALA A 248 -0.18 -11.40 11.60
CA ALA A 248 -1.03 -12.58 11.63
C ALA A 248 -2.16 -12.41 10.62
N HIS A 249 -2.40 -13.45 9.82
CA HIS A 249 -3.39 -13.47 8.75
C HIS A 249 -3.79 -14.91 8.51
N HIS A 250 -5.06 -15.26 8.72
CA HIS A 250 -5.54 -16.62 8.63
C HIS A 250 -6.59 -16.74 7.54
N GLU A 251 -6.21 -17.39 6.44
CA GLU A 251 -7.06 -17.52 5.27
C GLU A 251 -6.74 -18.80 4.51
N THR A 252 -7.73 -19.36 3.83
CA THR A 252 -7.52 -20.43 2.85
C THR A 252 -7.63 -19.83 1.46
N MET A 253 -6.63 -20.07 0.61
CA MET A 253 -6.56 -19.56 -0.76
C MET A 253 -6.22 -20.69 -1.73
N ILE A 254 -6.44 -20.46 -3.02
CA ILE A 254 -6.03 -21.36 -4.10
C ILE A 254 -4.75 -20.86 -4.75
N VAL A 255 -3.83 -21.76 -5.07
CA VAL A 255 -2.67 -21.44 -5.92
C VAL A 255 -3.14 -21.21 -7.35
N ALA A 256 -3.01 -19.97 -7.83
CA ALA A 256 -3.61 -19.50 -9.07
C ALA A 256 -2.60 -19.29 -10.20
N LYS A 257 -1.29 -19.21 -9.89
CA LYS A 257 -0.24 -18.96 -10.90
C LYS A 257 0.94 -19.90 -10.74
N VAL A 258 1.47 -20.37 -11.86
CA VAL A 258 2.66 -21.24 -11.95
C VAL A 258 3.96 -20.43 -11.85
N GLY A 259 5.06 -21.11 -11.51
CA GLY A 259 6.41 -20.52 -11.56
C GLY A 259 6.80 -19.59 -10.42
N TYR A 260 5.93 -19.34 -9.43
CA TYR A 260 6.29 -18.54 -8.26
C TYR A 260 7.05 -19.40 -7.25
N PRO A 261 8.15 -18.92 -6.66
CA PRO A 261 8.92 -19.70 -5.70
C PRO A 261 8.26 -19.73 -4.31
N PHE A 262 8.38 -20.88 -3.65
CA PHE A 262 8.17 -21.02 -2.22
C PHE A 262 9.52 -20.92 -1.50
N TRP A 263 9.74 -19.80 -0.82
CA TRP A 263 10.97 -19.54 -0.08
C TRP A 263 10.89 -20.10 1.35
N PRO A 264 11.84 -20.93 1.82
CA PRO A 264 11.88 -21.35 3.23
C PRO A 264 12.19 -20.15 4.16
N ARG A 265 12.96 -19.19 3.65
CA ARG A 265 13.21 -17.87 4.24
C ARG A 265 13.18 -16.87 3.09
N LEU A 266 12.42 -15.78 3.20
CA LEU A 266 12.20 -14.84 2.09
C LEU A 266 13.50 -14.50 1.35
N PHE A 267 13.49 -14.75 0.03
CA PHE A 267 14.61 -14.53 -0.90
C PHE A 267 15.89 -15.34 -0.63
N SER A 268 15.80 -16.46 0.10
CA SER A 268 16.95 -17.33 0.36
C SER A 268 16.59 -18.82 0.43
N GLY A 269 17.58 -19.67 0.13
CA GLY A 269 17.45 -21.12 0.15
C GLY A 269 16.95 -21.74 -1.16
N ASN A 270 16.95 -23.07 -1.22
CA ASN A 270 16.44 -23.82 -2.36
C ASN A 270 14.91 -23.79 -2.37
N VAL A 271 14.34 -23.35 -3.49
CA VAL A 271 12.90 -23.08 -3.61
C VAL A 271 12.20 -24.21 -4.38
N LYS A 272 11.06 -24.66 -3.84
CA LYS A 272 10.02 -25.30 -4.66
C LYS A 272 9.28 -24.19 -5.42
N ASN A 273 8.43 -24.53 -6.39
CA ASN A 273 7.59 -23.54 -7.06
C ASN A 273 6.11 -23.93 -7.03
N THR A 274 5.26 -22.95 -7.33
CA THR A 274 3.81 -23.09 -7.34
C THR A 274 3.27 -24.00 -8.44
N SER A 275 4.07 -24.39 -9.43
CA SER A 275 3.60 -25.15 -10.59
C SER A 275 3.01 -26.51 -10.20
N ALA A 276 3.56 -27.17 -9.18
CA ALA A 276 3.05 -28.46 -8.68
C ALA A 276 1.78 -28.34 -7.81
N TYR A 277 1.36 -27.12 -7.49
CA TYR A 277 0.28 -26.84 -6.54
C TYR A 277 -0.88 -26.08 -7.18
N ILE A 278 -0.83 -25.82 -8.49
CA ILE A 278 -1.86 -25.06 -9.21
C ILE A 278 -3.25 -25.66 -8.97
N GLY A 279 -4.24 -24.82 -8.69
CA GLY A 279 -5.62 -25.23 -8.38
C GLY A 279 -5.82 -25.84 -6.99
N GLN A 280 -4.75 -26.08 -6.21
CA GLN A 280 -4.86 -26.68 -4.87
C GLN A 280 -5.10 -25.62 -3.81
N ALA A 281 -5.90 -25.98 -2.80
CA ALA A 281 -6.13 -25.17 -1.62
C ALA A 281 -4.90 -25.20 -0.68
N VAL A 282 -4.56 -24.02 -0.18
CA VAL A 282 -3.47 -23.79 0.76
C VAL A 282 -3.94 -22.87 1.89
N THR A 283 -3.39 -23.05 3.07
CA THR A 283 -3.67 -22.23 4.25
C THR A 283 -2.57 -21.21 4.47
N ILE A 284 -2.96 -20.01 4.87
CA ILE A 284 -2.08 -18.90 5.21
C ILE A 284 -2.18 -18.66 6.71
N ASN A 285 -1.03 -18.48 7.37
CA ASN A 285 -0.96 -18.18 8.82
C ASN A 285 -0.43 -16.78 9.14
N GLY A 286 0.07 -16.08 8.12
CA GLY A 286 0.48 -14.69 8.23
C GLY A 286 1.17 -14.19 6.99
N MET A 287 1.56 -12.93 7.05
CA MET A 287 2.09 -12.21 5.92
C MET A 287 3.17 -11.20 6.31
N TYR A 288 3.95 -10.83 5.30
CA TYR A 288 4.89 -9.72 5.32
C TYR A 288 4.59 -8.78 4.16
N HIS A 289 4.54 -7.48 4.43
CA HIS A 289 4.62 -6.46 3.39
C HIS A 289 6.06 -5.99 3.28
N HIS A 290 6.75 -6.47 2.25
CA HIS A 290 8.16 -6.22 2.05
C HIS A 290 8.38 -4.81 1.47
N LEU A 291 9.56 -4.24 1.68
CA LEU A 291 9.97 -2.93 1.14
C LEU A 291 9.78 -2.81 -0.38
N ASN A 292 9.86 -3.93 -1.10
CA ASN A 292 9.73 -3.99 -2.56
C ASN A 292 8.28 -3.85 -3.06
N GLY A 293 7.35 -3.51 -2.16
CA GLY A 293 5.92 -3.39 -2.46
C GLY A 293 5.17 -4.72 -2.56
N GLY A 294 5.86 -5.86 -2.47
CA GLY A 294 5.24 -7.18 -2.50
C GLY A 294 4.70 -7.62 -1.14
N THR A 295 3.51 -8.22 -1.15
CA THR A 295 3.00 -8.99 -0.01
C THR A 295 3.43 -10.45 -0.17
N TYR A 296 3.90 -11.05 0.92
CA TYR A 296 4.36 -12.43 0.94
C TYR A 296 3.65 -13.21 2.05
N TYR A 297 2.94 -14.26 1.66
CA TYR A 297 2.20 -15.13 2.58
C TYR A 297 3.06 -16.29 3.06
N SER A 298 2.90 -16.66 4.32
CA SER A 298 3.37 -17.95 4.83
C SER A 298 2.37 -19.03 4.43
N VAL A 299 2.77 -20.01 3.62
CA VAL A 299 1.84 -20.97 3.01
C VAL A 299 2.05 -22.38 3.53
N TYR A 300 0.93 -23.05 3.80
CA TYR A 300 0.85 -24.43 4.30
C TYR A 300 -0.12 -25.23 3.43
N GLN A 301 0.14 -26.51 3.24
CA GLN A 301 -0.79 -27.46 2.63
C GLN A 301 -1.01 -28.63 3.57
N ALA A 302 -2.27 -28.91 3.93
CA ALA A 302 -2.62 -29.95 4.90
C ALA A 302 -1.77 -29.88 6.19
N GLY A 303 -1.49 -28.66 6.67
CA GLY A 303 -0.64 -28.40 7.84
C GLY A 303 0.86 -28.46 7.61
N HIS A 304 1.34 -28.90 6.44
CA HIS A 304 2.76 -28.92 6.09
C HIS A 304 3.23 -27.58 5.55
N TRP A 305 4.34 -27.08 6.08
CA TRP A 305 4.98 -25.83 5.63
C TRP A 305 5.50 -25.96 4.19
N LEU A 306 5.01 -25.11 3.28
CA LEU A 306 5.51 -25.03 1.91
C LEU A 306 6.57 -23.95 1.75
N GLY A 307 6.38 -22.79 2.38
CA GLY A 307 7.27 -21.64 2.24
C GLY A 307 6.52 -20.32 2.21
N TYR A 308 7.29 -19.23 2.07
CA TYR A 308 6.75 -17.93 1.73
C TYR A 308 6.57 -17.81 0.22
N VAL A 309 5.43 -17.30 -0.23
CA VAL A 309 5.17 -17.02 -1.65
C VAL A 309 4.65 -15.60 -1.81
N ASN A 310 4.89 -14.98 -2.95
CA ASN A 310 4.26 -13.71 -3.28
C ASN A 310 2.74 -13.88 -3.38
N ALA A 311 1.98 -12.96 -2.76
CA ALA A 311 0.53 -12.98 -2.71
C ALA A 311 -0.13 -13.06 -4.09
N ALA A 312 0.48 -12.47 -5.13
CA ALA A 312 -0.04 -12.50 -6.50
C ALA A 312 -0.10 -13.91 -7.10
N ALA A 313 0.52 -14.91 -6.47
CA ALA A 313 0.46 -16.31 -6.88
C ALA A 313 -0.81 -17.02 -6.38
N LEU A 314 -1.53 -16.45 -5.41
CA LEU A 314 -2.70 -17.03 -4.77
C LEU A 314 -3.96 -16.23 -5.09
N SER A 315 -5.12 -16.85 -4.94
CA SER A 315 -6.44 -16.24 -5.11
C SER A 315 -7.38 -16.67 -3.98
N ALA A 316 -8.14 -15.72 -3.44
CA ALA A 316 -9.20 -15.97 -2.46
C ALA A 316 -10.40 -16.69 -3.09
N ASN A 317 -10.61 -16.49 -4.40
CA ASN A 317 -11.56 -17.26 -5.17
C ASN A 317 -10.86 -18.50 -5.70
N ALA A 318 -11.58 -19.63 -5.74
CA ALA A 318 -11.19 -20.70 -6.63
C ALA A 318 -11.03 -20.10 -8.02
N VAL A 319 -9.79 -20.01 -8.49
CA VAL A 319 -9.60 -19.92 -9.93
C VAL A 319 -10.10 -21.27 -10.38
N HIS A 320 -11.33 -21.28 -10.88
CA HIS A 320 -11.69 -22.17 -11.97
C HIS A 320 -10.67 -21.86 -13.06
N VAL A 321 -9.50 -22.49 -12.94
CA VAL A 321 -8.52 -22.52 -14.01
C VAL A 321 -9.31 -23.14 -15.14
N ALA A 322 -9.41 -22.42 -16.25
CA ALA A 322 -9.85 -22.99 -17.51
C ALA A 322 -9.32 -24.44 -17.55
N PRO A 323 -10.18 -25.46 -17.49
CA PRO A 323 -9.72 -26.84 -17.53
C PRO A 323 -8.83 -26.96 -18.77
N GLY A 324 -7.69 -27.65 -18.65
CA GLY A 324 -6.75 -27.75 -19.78
C GLY A 324 -7.48 -28.09 -21.08
N PHE A 325 -8.25 -29.18 -21.06
CA PHE A 325 -9.21 -29.52 -22.10
C PHE A 325 -10.62 -29.62 -21.48
N ALA A 326 -11.66 -29.10 -22.15
CA ALA A 326 -13.06 -29.33 -21.78
C ALA A 326 -13.99 -29.39 -22.98
N MET A 327 -15.10 -30.13 -22.82
CA MET A 327 -16.23 -30.07 -23.74
C MET A 327 -17.20 -28.97 -23.33
N SER A 328 -17.77 -28.30 -24.32
CA SER A 328 -18.89 -27.36 -24.22
C SER A 328 -20.16 -28.01 -24.75
N ALA A 329 -21.21 -28.06 -23.94
CA ALA A 329 -22.52 -28.56 -24.37
C ALA A 329 -23.27 -27.42 -25.07
N HIS A 330 -23.49 -27.55 -26.39
CA HIS A 330 -24.16 -26.52 -27.19
C HIS A 330 -25.61 -26.36 -26.75
N ARG A 331 -26.00 -25.19 -26.23
CA ARG A 331 -27.32 -24.93 -25.63
C ARG A 331 -27.67 -25.84 -24.45
N GLY A 332 -26.65 -26.26 -23.69
CA GLY A 332 -26.75 -27.37 -22.73
C GLY A 332 -26.72 -28.73 -23.43
N ASP A 333 -26.93 -29.83 -22.69
CA ASP A 333 -27.00 -31.16 -23.32
C ASP A 333 -28.36 -31.38 -23.99
N HIS A 334 -28.52 -30.77 -25.16
CA HIS A 334 -29.80 -30.78 -25.87
C HIS A 334 -30.12 -32.11 -26.57
N ALA A 335 -29.20 -33.08 -26.51
CA ALA A 335 -29.46 -34.46 -26.92
C ALA A 335 -30.33 -35.21 -25.91
N VAL A 336 -30.34 -34.79 -24.63
CA VAL A 336 -31.06 -35.48 -23.55
C VAL A 336 -32.16 -34.64 -22.89
N ALA A 337 -32.12 -33.32 -23.01
CA ALA A 337 -33.16 -32.41 -22.53
C ALA A 337 -33.41 -31.26 -23.52
N PRO A 338 -34.53 -30.51 -23.46
CA PRO A 338 -34.77 -29.39 -24.36
C PRO A 338 -33.64 -28.36 -24.31
N GLU A 339 -33.20 -27.87 -25.47
CA GLU A 339 -32.15 -26.85 -25.59
C GLU A 339 -32.45 -25.61 -24.72
N ASN A 340 -31.40 -24.95 -24.20
CA ASN A 340 -31.50 -23.71 -23.42
C ASN A 340 -32.42 -23.83 -22.19
N SER A 341 -32.44 -25.00 -21.52
CA SER A 341 -33.25 -25.26 -20.33
C SER A 341 -32.40 -25.61 -19.10
N LEU A 342 -32.94 -25.43 -17.89
CA LEU A 342 -32.26 -25.87 -16.67
C LEU A 342 -31.99 -27.39 -16.69
N ALA A 343 -32.89 -28.17 -17.28
CA ALA A 343 -32.72 -29.61 -17.41
C ALA A 343 -31.51 -29.95 -18.33
N ALA A 344 -31.30 -29.20 -19.40
CA ALA A 344 -30.13 -29.37 -20.28
C ALA A 344 -28.82 -28.93 -19.63
N ILE A 345 -28.85 -27.92 -18.75
CA ILE A 345 -27.68 -27.50 -17.96
C ILE A 345 -27.31 -28.60 -16.95
N THR A 346 -28.28 -29.10 -16.18
CA THR A 346 -28.06 -30.21 -15.24
C THR A 346 -27.57 -31.46 -15.96
N ALA A 347 -28.17 -31.80 -17.11
CA ALA A 347 -27.74 -32.91 -17.92
C ALA A 347 -26.30 -32.76 -18.42
N ALA A 348 -25.89 -31.56 -18.83
CA ALA A 348 -24.50 -31.30 -19.22
C ALA A 348 -23.53 -31.55 -18.06
N LYS A 349 -23.86 -31.09 -16.84
CA LYS A 349 -23.06 -31.41 -15.66
C LYS A 349 -23.02 -32.93 -15.39
N ASP A 350 -24.15 -33.63 -15.51
CA ASP A 350 -24.23 -35.08 -15.27
C ASP A 350 -23.45 -35.90 -16.30
N ALA A 351 -23.37 -35.43 -17.55
CA ALA A 351 -22.53 -36.00 -18.61
C ALA A 351 -21.04 -35.60 -18.48
N GLY A 352 -20.71 -34.74 -17.52
CA GLY A 352 -19.34 -34.32 -17.18
C GLY A 352 -18.80 -33.17 -18.02
N TYR A 353 -19.66 -32.41 -18.71
CA TYR A 353 -19.23 -31.24 -19.47
C TYR A 353 -18.61 -30.20 -18.53
N GLY A 354 -17.61 -29.49 -19.02
CA GLY A 354 -16.96 -28.41 -18.27
C GLY A 354 -17.57 -27.04 -18.56
N ILE A 355 -18.22 -26.90 -19.72
CA ILE A 355 -18.78 -25.64 -20.23
C ILE A 355 -20.20 -25.92 -20.74
N VAL A 356 -21.10 -24.95 -20.57
CA VAL A 356 -22.41 -24.90 -21.24
C VAL A 356 -22.49 -23.64 -22.10
N GLU A 357 -22.92 -23.79 -23.34
CA GLU A 357 -23.24 -22.67 -24.21
C GLU A 357 -24.70 -22.24 -24.01
N MET A 358 -24.94 -20.92 -24.07
CA MET A 358 -26.24 -20.32 -23.81
C MET A 358 -26.55 -19.19 -24.79
N ASP A 359 -27.79 -19.22 -25.29
CA ASP A 359 -28.36 -18.19 -26.14
C ASP A 359 -29.28 -17.26 -25.33
N ILE A 360 -29.01 -15.95 -25.31
CA ILE A 360 -29.82 -15.00 -24.54
C ILE A 360 -30.70 -14.16 -25.47
N ARG A 361 -31.95 -13.92 -25.07
CA ARG A 361 -32.86 -12.95 -25.71
C ARG A 361 -33.60 -12.09 -24.70
N GLU A 362 -33.92 -10.87 -25.09
CA GLU A 362 -34.68 -9.92 -24.30
C GLU A 362 -36.19 -9.98 -24.58
N THR A 363 -36.98 -9.96 -23.51
CA THR A 363 -38.45 -9.86 -23.54
C THR A 363 -38.90 -8.40 -23.66
N LYS A 364 -40.19 -8.19 -23.98
CA LYS A 364 -40.82 -6.85 -24.09
C LYS A 364 -40.63 -5.97 -22.84
N ASP A 365 -40.56 -6.59 -21.67
CA ASP A 365 -40.41 -5.95 -20.36
C ASP A 365 -38.97 -5.97 -19.83
N HIS A 366 -37.98 -6.05 -20.73
CA HIS A 366 -36.55 -5.94 -20.44
C HIS A 366 -36.05 -7.00 -19.45
N GLN A 367 -36.56 -8.23 -19.58
CA GLN A 367 -36.04 -9.40 -18.88
C GLN A 367 -35.30 -10.30 -19.87
N TYR A 368 -34.38 -11.12 -19.38
CA TYR A 368 -33.51 -11.95 -20.22
C TYR A 368 -33.83 -13.43 -20.02
N VAL A 369 -34.10 -14.13 -21.11
CA VAL A 369 -34.44 -15.56 -21.14
C VAL A 369 -33.48 -16.33 -22.03
N LEU A 370 -33.32 -17.63 -21.76
CA LEU A 370 -32.56 -18.48 -22.66
C LEU A 370 -33.42 -18.93 -23.85
N MET A 371 -33.04 -18.51 -25.06
CA MET A 371 -33.76 -18.85 -26.29
C MET A 371 -32.90 -18.60 -27.53
N HIS A 372 -32.74 -19.63 -28.37
CA HIS A 372 -32.00 -19.50 -29.63
C HIS A 372 -32.78 -18.69 -30.68
N ASP A 373 -34.03 -19.07 -30.95
CA ASP A 373 -34.84 -18.53 -32.04
C ASP A 373 -35.45 -17.16 -31.67
N ASP A 374 -35.75 -16.31 -32.66
CA ASP A 374 -36.42 -15.02 -32.41
C ASP A 374 -37.87 -15.17 -31.92
N THR A 375 -38.41 -16.38 -32.00
CA THR A 375 -39.75 -16.79 -31.60
C THR A 375 -39.71 -17.98 -30.64
N ILE A 376 -40.78 -18.19 -29.88
CA ILE A 376 -40.89 -19.33 -28.94
C ILE A 376 -41.52 -20.59 -29.57
N ASP A 377 -41.92 -20.50 -30.84
CA ASP A 377 -42.82 -21.44 -31.52
C ASP A 377 -42.25 -22.86 -31.66
N ARG A 378 -40.94 -22.98 -31.93
CA ARG A 378 -40.30 -24.29 -32.18
C ARG A 378 -40.10 -25.11 -30.89
N THR A 379 -39.72 -24.44 -29.81
CA THR A 379 -39.23 -25.08 -28.58
C THR A 379 -40.24 -25.07 -27.44
N THR A 380 -41.41 -24.44 -27.63
CA THR A 380 -42.47 -24.36 -26.61
C THR A 380 -43.84 -24.72 -27.19
N ASN A 381 -44.86 -24.72 -26.35
CA ASN A 381 -46.26 -24.78 -26.78
C ASN A 381 -46.91 -23.40 -27.05
N GLY A 382 -46.14 -22.32 -27.00
CA GLY A 382 -46.59 -20.96 -27.30
C GLY A 382 -46.32 -20.54 -28.74
N THR A 383 -46.67 -19.29 -29.06
CA THR A 383 -46.34 -18.66 -30.34
C THR A 383 -46.05 -17.17 -30.15
N GLY A 384 -45.13 -16.64 -30.95
CA GLY A 384 -44.81 -15.22 -31.00
C GLY A 384 -43.32 -14.92 -30.83
N LYS A 385 -42.93 -13.70 -31.20
CA LYS A 385 -41.57 -13.19 -31.04
C LYS A 385 -41.26 -12.94 -29.56
N VAL A 386 -40.08 -13.34 -29.10
CA VAL A 386 -39.63 -13.14 -27.70
C VAL A 386 -39.73 -11.66 -27.32
N ALA A 387 -39.22 -10.77 -28.18
CA ALA A 387 -39.26 -9.32 -27.98
C ALA A 387 -40.67 -8.69 -27.96
N SER A 388 -41.71 -9.46 -28.32
CA SER A 388 -43.12 -9.03 -28.27
C SER A 388 -43.87 -9.56 -27.03
N LEU A 389 -43.26 -10.44 -26.24
CA LEU A 389 -43.84 -11.09 -25.07
C LEU A 389 -43.19 -10.56 -23.79
N THR A 390 -43.95 -10.45 -22.71
CA THR A 390 -43.41 -10.20 -21.35
C THR A 390 -42.82 -11.49 -20.76
N LEU A 391 -41.93 -11.40 -19.76
CA LEU A 391 -41.39 -12.59 -19.09
C LEU A 391 -42.50 -13.52 -18.58
N ALA A 392 -43.52 -12.95 -17.94
CA ALA A 392 -44.67 -13.71 -17.44
C ALA A 392 -45.41 -14.48 -18.55
N GLN A 393 -45.48 -13.92 -19.76
CA GLN A 393 -46.07 -14.61 -20.91
C GLN A 393 -45.18 -15.74 -21.42
N VAL A 394 -43.86 -15.57 -21.42
CA VAL A 394 -42.90 -16.62 -21.80
C VAL A 394 -42.92 -17.76 -20.78
N GLU A 395 -42.86 -17.45 -19.48
CA GLU A 395 -42.91 -18.43 -18.38
C GLU A 395 -44.25 -19.19 -18.30
N ALA A 396 -45.34 -18.61 -18.82
CA ALA A 396 -46.62 -19.30 -18.91
C ALA A 396 -46.61 -20.47 -19.92
N THR A 397 -45.66 -20.49 -20.85
CA THR A 397 -45.48 -21.57 -21.84
C THR A 397 -44.66 -22.73 -21.28
N THR A 398 -44.76 -23.89 -21.91
CA THR A 398 -44.01 -25.09 -21.53
C THR A 398 -43.08 -25.49 -22.66
N LEU A 399 -41.84 -25.85 -22.32
CA LEU A 399 -40.88 -26.39 -23.28
C LEU A 399 -41.42 -27.68 -23.89
N ASN A 400 -41.14 -27.89 -25.18
CA ASN A 400 -41.52 -29.09 -25.89
C ASN A 400 -40.61 -30.26 -25.47
N VAL A 401 -41.17 -31.19 -24.72
CA VAL A 401 -40.46 -32.39 -24.22
C VAL A 401 -40.72 -33.65 -25.06
N SER A 402 -41.47 -33.56 -26.17
CA SER A 402 -41.89 -34.75 -26.93
C SER A 402 -40.74 -35.56 -27.52
N GLY A 403 -39.59 -34.90 -27.77
CA GLY A 403 -38.36 -35.53 -28.26
C GLY A 403 -37.52 -36.22 -27.17
N TYR A 404 -37.92 -36.13 -25.89
CA TYR A 404 -37.10 -36.53 -24.76
C TYR A 404 -37.83 -37.57 -23.89
N PRO A 405 -37.65 -38.89 -24.14
CA PRO A 405 -38.44 -39.94 -23.50
C PRO A 405 -38.47 -39.89 -21.96
N ALA A 406 -37.36 -39.51 -21.32
CA ALA A 406 -37.26 -39.40 -19.86
C ALA A 406 -38.03 -38.19 -19.27
N LEU A 407 -38.41 -37.23 -20.11
CA LEU A 407 -39.06 -35.98 -19.71
C LEU A 407 -40.52 -35.89 -20.18
N VAL A 408 -41.01 -36.91 -20.90
CA VAL A 408 -42.41 -36.96 -21.34
C VAL A 408 -43.35 -36.85 -20.13
N GLY A 409 -44.27 -35.89 -20.19
CA GLY A 409 -45.23 -35.59 -19.11
C GLY A 409 -44.71 -34.61 -18.05
N GLN A 410 -43.44 -34.20 -18.10
CA GLN A 410 -42.93 -33.14 -17.24
C GLN A 410 -43.28 -31.75 -17.79
N THR A 411 -43.47 -30.79 -16.88
CA THR A 411 -43.68 -29.38 -17.23
C THR A 411 -42.38 -28.62 -16.99
N LEU A 412 -41.64 -28.36 -18.07
CA LEU A 412 -40.43 -27.53 -18.03
C LEU A 412 -40.73 -26.14 -18.58
N ARG A 413 -40.08 -25.12 -18.03
CA ARG A 413 -40.26 -23.71 -18.41
C ARG A 413 -39.00 -23.17 -19.07
N VAL A 414 -39.17 -22.16 -19.91
CA VAL A 414 -38.04 -21.36 -20.41
C VAL A 414 -37.40 -20.65 -19.22
N PRO A 415 -36.10 -20.87 -18.92
CA PRO A 415 -35.47 -20.20 -17.80
C PRO A 415 -35.11 -18.76 -18.15
N THR A 416 -35.08 -17.93 -17.10
CA THR A 416 -34.36 -16.66 -17.17
C THR A 416 -32.86 -16.90 -17.25
N PHE A 417 -32.12 -15.93 -17.80
CA PHE A 417 -30.67 -15.94 -17.77
C PHE A 417 -30.13 -16.10 -16.33
N ASP A 418 -30.71 -15.37 -15.36
CA ASP A 418 -30.26 -15.41 -13.97
C ASP A 418 -30.39 -16.80 -13.35
N GLN A 419 -31.52 -17.49 -13.59
CA GLN A 419 -31.73 -18.87 -13.14
C GLN A 419 -30.73 -19.84 -13.78
N ALA A 420 -30.41 -19.64 -15.07
CA ALA A 420 -29.43 -20.47 -15.76
C ALA A 420 -28.01 -20.26 -15.20
N ILE A 421 -27.63 -19.02 -14.89
CA ILE A 421 -26.35 -18.71 -14.26
C ILE A 421 -26.28 -19.27 -12.84
N ASP A 422 -27.35 -19.17 -12.04
CA ASP A 422 -27.43 -19.80 -10.72
C ASP A 422 -27.18 -21.31 -10.81
N ALA A 423 -27.81 -21.98 -11.78
CA ALA A 423 -27.63 -23.41 -12.00
C ALA A 423 -26.19 -23.75 -12.43
N ALA A 424 -25.65 -23.04 -13.41
CA ALA A 424 -24.28 -23.27 -13.89
C ALA A 424 -23.24 -23.04 -12.78
N ALA A 425 -23.40 -21.99 -11.98
CA ALA A 425 -22.51 -21.67 -10.87
C ALA A 425 -22.59 -22.71 -9.75
N ALA A 426 -23.79 -23.16 -9.39
CA ALA A 426 -23.98 -24.22 -8.39
C ALA A 426 -23.31 -25.54 -8.80
N ASP A 427 -23.28 -25.82 -10.10
CA ASP A 427 -22.70 -27.00 -10.70
C ASP A 427 -21.21 -26.84 -11.09
N GLY A 428 -20.62 -25.67 -10.87
CA GLY A 428 -19.22 -25.37 -11.19
C GLY A 428 -18.91 -25.36 -12.70
N LEU A 429 -19.93 -25.18 -13.53
CA LEU A 429 -19.83 -25.11 -14.98
C LEU A 429 -19.30 -23.74 -15.44
N PHE A 430 -18.49 -23.76 -16.49
CA PHE A 430 -18.15 -22.57 -17.25
C PHE A 430 -19.28 -22.21 -18.22
N VAL A 431 -19.33 -20.96 -18.65
CA VAL A 431 -20.38 -20.49 -19.56
C VAL A 431 -19.81 -19.90 -20.84
N ASN A 432 -20.27 -20.41 -21.99
CA ASN A 432 -20.07 -19.83 -23.30
C ASN A 432 -21.31 -18.99 -23.67
N LEU A 433 -21.17 -17.68 -23.87
CA LEU A 433 -22.29 -16.81 -24.21
C LEU A 433 -22.28 -16.43 -25.69
N ASP A 434 -23.30 -16.85 -26.43
CA ASP A 434 -23.42 -16.58 -27.86
C ASP A 434 -23.73 -15.10 -28.14
N GLY A 435 -22.92 -14.50 -29.00
CA GLY A 435 -22.99 -13.07 -29.34
C GLY A 435 -23.95 -12.72 -30.47
N SER A 436 -24.75 -13.67 -30.99
CA SER A 436 -25.49 -13.51 -32.24
C SER A 436 -27.01 -13.35 -32.07
N LYS A 437 -27.57 -13.62 -30.89
CA LYS A 437 -29.03 -13.62 -30.68
C LYS A 437 -29.60 -12.28 -30.23
N GLU A 438 -28.83 -11.49 -29.49
CA GLU A 438 -29.23 -10.21 -28.90
C GLU A 438 -28.29 -9.07 -29.27
N ASN A 439 -28.71 -7.83 -29.04
CA ASN A 439 -27.89 -6.64 -29.22
C ASN A 439 -26.83 -6.48 -28.12
N TRP A 440 -25.69 -7.14 -28.29
CA TRP A 440 -24.54 -7.02 -27.39
C TRP A 440 -23.88 -5.62 -27.35
N ALA A 441 -24.32 -4.67 -28.18
CA ALA A 441 -23.93 -3.26 -28.05
C ALA A 441 -24.79 -2.50 -27.02
N ASP A 442 -25.92 -3.07 -26.59
CA ASP A 442 -26.76 -2.46 -25.57
C ASP A 442 -26.09 -2.49 -24.19
N GLN A 443 -26.08 -1.32 -23.56
CA GLN A 443 -25.41 -1.09 -22.29
C GLN A 443 -26.13 -1.79 -21.13
N ALA A 444 -27.47 -1.69 -21.07
CA ALA A 444 -28.24 -2.22 -19.96
C ALA A 444 -28.19 -3.76 -19.96
N PHE A 445 -28.33 -4.36 -21.13
CA PHE A 445 -28.21 -5.80 -21.33
C PHE A 445 -26.83 -6.31 -20.91
N THR A 446 -25.76 -5.72 -21.44
CA THR A 446 -24.41 -6.19 -21.11
C THR A 446 -24.03 -5.94 -19.65
N ASP A 447 -24.52 -4.85 -19.04
CA ASP A 447 -24.33 -4.60 -17.60
C ASP A 447 -25.00 -5.68 -16.76
N HIS A 448 -26.24 -6.05 -17.09
CA HIS A 448 -26.97 -7.10 -16.39
C HIS A 448 -26.23 -8.44 -16.46
N VAL A 449 -25.85 -8.86 -17.67
CA VAL A 449 -25.10 -10.11 -17.90
C VAL A 449 -23.81 -10.13 -17.09
N VAL A 450 -22.98 -9.08 -17.19
CA VAL A 450 -21.69 -9.04 -16.50
C VAL A 450 -21.87 -8.94 -14.98
N ALA A 451 -22.86 -8.18 -14.50
CA ALA A 451 -23.13 -8.07 -13.06
C ALA A 451 -23.54 -9.41 -12.46
N LYS A 452 -24.43 -10.15 -13.13
CA LYS A 452 -24.88 -11.47 -12.68
C LYS A 452 -23.72 -12.48 -12.63
N LEU A 453 -22.92 -12.58 -13.70
CA LEU A 453 -21.74 -13.47 -13.72
C LEU A 453 -20.72 -13.13 -12.62
N LYS A 454 -20.56 -11.85 -12.27
CA LYS A 454 -19.67 -11.41 -11.19
C LYS A 454 -20.24 -11.73 -9.81
N ALA A 455 -21.56 -11.52 -9.62
CA ALA A 455 -22.24 -11.83 -8.37
C ALA A 455 -22.10 -13.32 -7.99
N ASP A 456 -22.16 -14.19 -8.99
CA ASP A 456 -22.08 -15.64 -8.80
C ASP A 456 -20.66 -16.20 -8.96
N ASN A 457 -19.67 -15.32 -9.06
CA ASN A 457 -18.24 -15.66 -9.16
C ASN A 457 -17.85 -16.55 -10.37
N ILE A 458 -18.66 -16.60 -11.43
CA ILE A 458 -18.36 -17.36 -12.66
C ILE A 458 -17.91 -16.48 -13.83
N TYR A 459 -17.73 -15.17 -13.62
CA TYR A 459 -17.26 -14.24 -14.65
C TYR A 459 -15.91 -14.65 -15.26
N ALA A 460 -14.95 -15.10 -14.44
CA ALA A 460 -13.65 -15.59 -14.92
C ALA A 460 -13.74 -16.96 -15.62
N SER A 461 -14.83 -17.68 -15.37
CA SER A 461 -15.21 -18.97 -15.97
C SER A 461 -16.15 -18.79 -17.17
N SER A 462 -16.31 -17.57 -17.68
CA SER A 462 -17.18 -17.28 -18.81
C SER A 462 -16.40 -16.74 -19.99
N PHE A 463 -16.89 -16.95 -21.21
CA PHE A 463 -16.39 -16.26 -22.39
C PHE A 463 -17.50 -15.84 -23.35
N PHE A 464 -17.25 -14.76 -24.09
CA PHE A 464 -18.24 -14.07 -24.91
C PHE A 464 -17.92 -14.19 -26.40
N VAL A 465 -18.86 -14.71 -27.19
CA VAL A 465 -18.72 -14.97 -28.64
C VAL A 465 -19.11 -13.77 -29.48
N LEU A 466 -18.28 -12.73 -29.47
CA LEU A 466 -18.57 -11.48 -30.18
C LEU A 466 -17.96 -11.48 -31.58
N SER A 467 -18.77 -11.62 -32.63
CA SER A 467 -18.29 -11.80 -34.01
C SER A 467 -17.75 -10.52 -34.68
N ASN A 468 -18.12 -9.33 -34.21
CA ASN A 468 -17.74 -8.04 -34.81
C ASN A 468 -16.60 -7.32 -34.05
N ALA A 469 -15.60 -6.82 -34.77
CA ALA A 469 -14.44 -6.11 -34.19
C ALA A 469 -14.80 -4.82 -33.44
N THR A 470 -15.73 -4.02 -33.96
CA THR A 470 -16.21 -2.79 -33.30
C THR A 470 -16.91 -3.15 -31.98
N LEU A 471 -17.76 -4.16 -32.00
CA LEU A 471 -18.46 -4.65 -30.82
C LEU A 471 -17.48 -5.13 -29.75
N ARG A 472 -16.47 -5.94 -30.13
CA ARG A 472 -15.41 -6.38 -29.22
C ARG A 472 -14.67 -5.20 -28.59
N LYS A 473 -14.28 -4.19 -29.38
CA LYS A 473 -13.59 -3.00 -28.84
C LYS A 473 -14.46 -2.23 -27.85
N THR A 474 -15.74 -2.00 -28.17
CA THR A 474 -16.68 -1.33 -27.26
C THR A 474 -16.88 -2.13 -25.98
N PHE A 475 -17.11 -3.44 -26.09
CA PHE A 475 -17.30 -4.33 -24.96
C PHE A 475 -16.05 -4.38 -24.06
N MET A 476 -14.85 -4.50 -24.63
CA MET A 476 -13.60 -4.55 -23.88
C MET A 476 -13.20 -3.21 -23.26
N THR A 477 -13.63 -2.09 -23.83
CA THR A 477 -13.45 -0.76 -23.21
C THR A 477 -14.20 -0.70 -21.88
N ARG A 478 -15.35 -1.36 -21.79
CA ARG A 478 -16.20 -1.39 -20.61
C ARG A 478 -15.83 -2.51 -19.63
N TYR A 479 -15.45 -3.66 -20.16
CA TYR A 479 -15.16 -4.88 -19.40
C TYR A 479 -13.76 -5.42 -19.76
N PRO A 480 -12.68 -4.73 -19.33
CA PRO A 480 -11.32 -5.07 -19.73
C PRO A 480 -10.85 -6.46 -19.27
N ASP A 481 -11.48 -7.00 -18.22
CA ASP A 481 -11.18 -8.33 -17.66
C ASP A 481 -12.00 -9.46 -18.31
N ALA A 482 -12.89 -9.16 -19.27
CA ALA A 482 -13.69 -10.18 -19.94
C ALA A 482 -12.83 -11.09 -20.83
N ARG A 483 -13.16 -12.39 -20.86
CA ARG A 483 -12.61 -13.31 -21.87
C ARG A 483 -13.47 -13.27 -23.13
N ILE A 484 -12.92 -12.77 -24.21
CA ILE A 484 -13.61 -12.69 -25.51
C ILE A 484 -13.06 -13.72 -26.49
N THR A 485 -13.86 -14.15 -27.46
CA THR A 485 -13.37 -14.96 -28.56
C THR A 485 -13.31 -14.22 -29.91
N TRP A 486 -12.40 -14.66 -30.77
CA TRP A 486 -12.37 -14.32 -32.20
C TRP A 486 -12.89 -15.48 -33.04
N LEU A 487 -13.97 -15.24 -33.77
CA LEU A 487 -14.37 -16.15 -34.83
C LEU A 487 -13.36 -16.08 -35.99
N TYR A 488 -12.74 -17.21 -36.33
CA TYR A 488 -11.81 -17.32 -37.44
C TYR A 488 -12.49 -17.01 -38.78
N SER A 489 -11.75 -16.32 -39.67
CA SER A 489 -12.13 -16.13 -41.06
C SER A 489 -10.96 -16.48 -41.97
N ALA A 490 -11.21 -17.37 -42.93
CA ALA A 490 -10.23 -17.74 -43.95
C ALA A 490 -9.72 -16.54 -44.77
N GLN A 491 -10.53 -15.48 -44.90
CA GLN A 491 -10.13 -14.25 -45.60
C GLN A 491 -9.05 -13.47 -44.86
N ALA A 492 -9.12 -13.42 -43.52
CA ALA A 492 -8.09 -12.77 -42.70
C ALA A 492 -6.85 -13.65 -42.54
N GLY A 493 -7.05 -14.97 -42.48
CA GLY A 493 -5.99 -15.94 -42.24
C GLY A 493 -5.52 -15.95 -40.77
N ILE A 494 -4.83 -17.04 -40.41
CA ILE A 494 -4.51 -17.32 -39.00
C ILE A 494 -3.54 -16.29 -38.39
N ARG A 495 -2.47 -15.91 -39.10
CA ARG A 495 -1.45 -14.99 -38.54
C ARG A 495 -2.01 -13.61 -38.20
N GLN A 496 -2.87 -13.05 -39.05
CA GLN A 496 -3.52 -11.76 -38.80
C GLN A 496 -4.50 -11.89 -37.64
N THR A 497 -5.28 -12.98 -37.60
CA THR A 497 -6.23 -13.27 -36.51
C THR A 497 -5.50 -13.33 -35.16
N LEU A 498 -4.38 -14.06 -35.08
CA LEU A 498 -3.58 -14.16 -33.86
C LEU A 498 -2.92 -12.82 -33.50
N ALA A 499 -2.48 -12.01 -34.48
CA ALA A 499 -1.94 -10.68 -34.20
C ALA A 499 -2.96 -9.76 -33.52
N GLU A 500 -4.23 -9.85 -33.91
CA GLU A 500 -5.30 -9.08 -33.27
C GLU A 500 -5.63 -9.62 -31.87
N LEU A 501 -5.74 -10.95 -31.73
CA LEU A 501 -6.00 -11.61 -30.45
C LEU A 501 -4.98 -11.24 -29.36
N ARG A 502 -3.70 -11.11 -29.72
CA ARG A 502 -2.61 -10.71 -28.82
C ARG A 502 -2.76 -9.31 -28.23
N THR A 503 -3.64 -8.46 -28.78
CA THR A 503 -3.88 -7.12 -28.25
C THR A 503 -4.81 -7.10 -27.04
N TYR A 504 -5.42 -8.25 -26.69
CA TYR A 504 -6.35 -8.40 -25.59
C TYR A 504 -5.76 -9.26 -24.47
N GLN A 505 -6.07 -8.90 -23.23
CA GLN A 505 -5.54 -9.57 -22.03
C GLN A 505 -6.05 -11.01 -21.89
N HIS A 506 -7.33 -11.22 -22.20
CA HIS A 506 -8.00 -12.52 -22.10
C HIS A 506 -8.75 -12.80 -23.39
N SER A 507 -8.19 -13.65 -24.24
CA SER A 507 -8.77 -13.95 -25.55
C SER A 507 -8.55 -15.40 -25.96
N LEU A 508 -9.42 -15.91 -26.83
CA LEU A 508 -9.33 -17.24 -27.43
C LEU A 508 -9.75 -17.22 -28.90
N LEU A 509 -9.29 -18.21 -29.66
CA LEU A 509 -9.67 -18.40 -31.06
C LEU A 509 -10.86 -19.36 -31.13
N THR A 510 -11.97 -18.95 -31.74
CA THR A 510 -13.10 -19.82 -32.07
C THR A 510 -13.12 -20.12 -33.56
N ILE A 511 -13.28 -21.40 -33.93
CA ILE A 511 -13.24 -21.85 -35.33
C ILE A 511 -14.27 -22.97 -35.55
N ALA A 512 -14.91 -22.98 -36.72
CA ALA A 512 -15.80 -24.08 -37.09
C ALA A 512 -14.98 -25.34 -37.35
N ASP A 513 -15.50 -26.52 -37.01
CA ASP A 513 -14.86 -27.80 -37.35
C ASP A 513 -14.57 -27.93 -38.86
N THR A 514 -15.44 -27.39 -39.71
CA THR A 514 -15.27 -27.39 -41.17
C THR A 514 -14.09 -26.55 -41.68
N GLN A 515 -13.51 -25.69 -40.83
CA GLN A 515 -12.41 -24.79 -41.18
C GLN A 515 -11.12 -25.08 -40.43
N VAL A 516 -11.18 -25.80 -39.31
CA VAL A 516 -10.01 -26.04 -38.46
C VAL A 516 -9.06 -27.04 -39.09
N THR A 517 -7.76 -26.76 -38.99
CA THR A 517 -6.70 -27.64 -39.48
C THR A 517 -5.59 -27.78 -38.44
N PRO A 518 -4.80 -28.86 -38.46
CA PRO A 518 -3.68 -29.03 -37.53
C PRO A 518 -2.69 -27.87 -37.58
N ALA A 519 -2.48 -27.27 -38.76
CA ALA A 519 -1.60 -26.12 -38.94
C ALA A 519 -2.14 -24.84 -38.24
N ILE A 520 -3.46 -24.63 -38.26
CA ILE A 520 -4.10 -23.52 -37.55
C ILE A 520 -3.97 -23.72 -36.03
N ILE A 521 -4.25 -24.94 -35.56
CA ILE A 521 -4.14 -25.29 -34.14
C ILE A 521 -2.71 -25.09 -33.66
N ALA A 522 -1.72 -25.62 -34.38
CA ALA A 522 -0.30 -25.48 -34.05
C ALA A 522 0.16 -24.02 -33.99
N GLU A 523 -0.31 -23.16 -34.90
CA GLU A 523 0.05 -21.74 -34.91
C GLU A 523 -0.54 -21.00 -33.69
N ALA A 524 -1.78 -21.32 -33.30
CA ALA A 524 -2.41 -20.72 -32.12
C ALA A 524 -1.79 -21.22 -30.80
N THR A 525 -1.57 -22.53 -30.68
CA THR A 525 -1.05 -23.16 -29.46
C THR A 525 0.42 -22.83 -29.20
N LYS A 526 1.22 -22.57 -30.24
CA LYS A 526 2.60 -22.06 -30.11
C LYS A 526 2.70 -20.81 -29.22
N ASP A 527 1.67 -19.97 -29.24
CA ASP A 527 1.61 -18.72 -28.49
C ASP A 527 0.77 -18.82 -27.21
N GLY A 528 0.32 -20.04 -26.85
CA GLY A 528 -0.52 -20.27 -25.68
C GLY A 528 -1.93 -19.68 -25.80
N ILE A 529 -2.40 -19.37 -27.02
CA ILE A 529 -3.77 -18.88 -27.26
C ILE A 529 -4.72 -20.09 -27.23
N PRO A 530 -5.74 -20.11 -26.34
CA PRO A 530 -6.71 -21.19 -26.31
C PRO A 530 -7.50 -21.30 -27.62
N VAL A 531 -7.82 -22.52 -28.02
CA VAL A 531 -8.60 -22.81 -29.24
C VAL A 531 -9.92 -23.44 -28.83
N HIS A 532 -11.02 -22.87 -29.30
CA HIS A 532 -12.38 -23.37 -29.19
C HIS A 532 -12.87 -23.81 -30.57
N VAL A 533 -13.26 -25.07 -30.74
CA VAL A 533 -13.83 -25.59 -31.99
C VAL A 533 -15.30 -25.91 -31.78
N TYR A 534 -16.17 -25.38 -32.62
CA TYR A 534 -17.62 -25.64 -32.54
C TYR A 534 -18.12 -26.47 -33.73
N GLY A 535 -19.24 -27.17 -33.49
CA GLY A 535 -19.88 -28.05 -34.47
C GLY A 535 -19.23 -29.44 -34.58
N VAL A 536 -18.57 -29.92 -33.52
CA VAL A 536 -17.86 -31.20 -33.53
C VAL A 536 -18.77 -32.31 -33.03
N ASN A 537 -19.38 -33.07 -33.94
CA ASN A 537 -20.40 -34.07 -33.61
C ASN A 537 -19.96 -35.52 -33.91
N ASN A 538 -18.65 -35.75 -34.03
CA ASN A 538 -18.06 -37.07 -34.25
C ASN A 538 -16.98 -37.34 -33.17
N VAL A 539 -17.04 -38.52 -32.53
CA VAL A 539 -16.16 -38.87 -31.40
C VAL A 539 -14.70 -38.97 -31.84
N ASP A 540 -14.42 -39.63 -32.97
CA ASP A 540 -13.04 -39.78 -33.48
C ASP A 540 -12.46 -38.39 -33.79
N ARG A 541 -13.26 -37.53 -34.43
CA ARG A 541 -12.87 -36.14 -34.72
C ARG A 541 -12.59 -35.34 -33.45
N ALA A 542 -13.43 -35.48 -32.42
CA ALA A 542 -13.20 -34.83 -31.13
C ALA A 542 -11.93 -35.34 -30.43
N SER A 543 -11.65 -36.64 -30.51
CA SER A 543 -10.40 -37.23 -30.02
C SER A 543 -9.17 -36.70 -30.76
N GLU A 544 -9.23 -36.56 -32.09
CA GLU A 544 -8.17 -35.95 -32.90
C GLU A 544 -7.90 -34.51 -32.47
N LEU A 545 -8.93 -33.68 -32.41
CA LEU A 545 -8.82 -32.27 -32.02
C LEU A 545 -8.25 -32.11 -30.60
N LYS A 546 -8.68 -32.95 -29.66
CA LYS A 546 -8.11 -33.01 -28.30
C LYS A 546 -6.62 -33.35 -28.34
N ALA A 547 -6.22 -34.35 -29.12
CA ALA A 547 -4.81 -34.75 -29.27
C ALA A 547 -3.95 -33.67 -29.94
N GLU A 548 -4.55 -32.87 -30.83
CA GLU A 548 -3.90 -31.73 -31.51
C GLU A 548 -3.76 -30.49 -30.61
N GLY A 549 -4.35 -30.49 -29.40
CA GLY A 549 -4.20 -29.43 -28.41
C GLY A 549 -5.31 -28.38 -28.43
N VAL A 550 -6.47 -28.68 -29.02
CA VAL A 550 -7.67 -27.84 -28.87
C VAL A 550 -8.05 -27.75 -27.39
N THR A 551 -8.38 -26.55 -26.93
CA THR A 551 -8.71 -26.29 -25.51
C THR A 551 -10.16 -26.64 -25.22
N TYR A 552 -11.09 -26.16 -26.07
CA TYR A 552 -12.52 -26.38 -25.89
C TYR A 552 -13.14 -26.96 -27.16
N ILE A 553 -13.98 -27.97 -27.01
CA ILE A 553 -14.75 -28.55 -28.11
C ILE A 553 -16.23 -28.41 -27.79
N GLU A 554 -16.96 -27.68 -28.61
CA GLU A 554 -18.41 -27.58 -28.52
C GLU A 554 -19.09 -28.59 -29.43
N SER A 555 -20.06 -29.30 -28.86
CA SER A 555 -20.74 -30.43 -29.48
C SER A 555 -22.23 -30.45 -29.15
N ASP A 556 -23.00 -30.97 -30.09
CA ASP A 556 -24.41 -31.30 -29.92
C ASP A 556 -24.62 -32.67 -29.28
N SER A 557 -23.65 -33.60 -29.42
CA SER A 557 -23.88 -35.02 -29.15
C SER A 557 -22.68 -35.79 -28.58
N VAL A 558 -21.46 -35.26 -28.71
CA VAL A 558 -20.26 -35.88 -28.14
C VAL A 558 -20.11 -35.45 -26.69
N THR A 559 -20.12 -36.43 -25.80
CA THR A 559 -19.97 -36.24 -24.35
C THR A 559 -18.52 -36.46 -23.90
N PRO A 560 -18.09 -35.84 -22.79
CA PRO A 560 -16.78 -36.08 -22.18
C PRO A 560 -16.49 -37.55 -21.88
N SER A 561 -17.51 -38.32 -21.47
CA SER A 561 -17.37 -39.74 -21.15
C SER A 561 -16.85 -40.55 -22.35
N GLN A 562 -17.27 -40.21 -23.57
CA GLN A 562 -16.84 -40.89 -24.80
C GLN A 562 -15.38 -40.59 -25.16
N LEU A 563 -14.81 -39.48 -24.68
CA LEU A 563 -13.40 -39.10 -24.89
C LEU A 563 -12.45 -39.58 -23.78
N SER A 564 -13.00 -40.28 -22.78
CA SER A 564 -12.25 -40.79 -21.61
C SER A 564 -11.94 -42.30 -21.69
N ILE A 565 -12.40 -42.97 -22.75
CA ILE A 565 -12.31 -44.44 -22.95
C ILE A 565 -11.08 -44.84 -23.81
N GLN A 566 -10.18 -43.92 -24.16
CA GLN A 566 -8.99 -44.19 -24.98
C GLN A 566 -7.69 -44.23 -24.20
#